data_AF-F8U024-F1
#
_entry.id   AF-F8U024-F1
#
_cell.length_a   1.000
_cell.length_b   1.000
_cell.length_c   1.000
_cell.angle_alpha   90.00
_cell.angle_beta   90.00
_cell.angle_gamma   90.00
#
_symmetry.space_group_name_H-M   'P 1'
#
loop_
_entity.id
_entity.type
_entity.pdbx_description
1 polymer ?
#
loop_
_entity_poly.entity_id
_entity_poly.type
_entity_poly.pdbx_seq_one_letter_code
_entity_poly.pdbx_strand_id
1 'polypeptide(L)'
;RVNITAPLSQRYRVRIRYGSTTNLQFHTSIDGRPINQGNFSATMSSGSNLQSGSFRTVGFTTPFNFSNGSSVFTLSAHVFNSGNEVYIDRIESVPAEVTFEAEYDLERAQKAVNELFTSSNQIGLKTDVTDYHIDQVSNLVECLSDEFCLDEKKELSEKVKHAKRLSDERNLLQDPNFRGINRQLDRGWRGSTDITIQGGDDVFKENYVTLLGTFDECYPTSSYQKIDESKFKAYTRYQLRGYIEDSQDLEIYLIRYNAKHETVNVPGTGSL
;
A
#
# COMPACT_ATOMS: atom_id res chain seq x y z
N ARG A 1 1.54 13.75 32.09
CA ARG A 1 2.91 14.33 32.08
C ARG A 1 3.87 13.24 32.50
N VAL A 2 4.95 13.04 31.75
CA VAL A 2 5.91 11.95 31.94
C VAL A 2 7.29 12.59 32.17
N ASN A 3 8.03 12.09 33.16
CA ASN A 3 9.41 12.50 33.41
C ASN A 3 10.33 11.44 32.83
N ILE A 4 11.31 11.88 32.03
CA ILE A 4 12.18 11.00 31.25
C ILE A 4 13.56 10.99 31.89
N THR A 5 13.93 9.84 32.44
CA THR A 5 15.23 9.63 33.10
C THR A 5 16.23 8.89 32.22
N ALA A 6 15.79 8.40 31.06
CA ALA A 6 16.60 7.73 30.06
C ALA A 6 17.14 8.74 29.02
N PRO A 7 18.18 8.38 28.22
CA PRO A 7 18.71 9.25 27.18
C PRO A 7 17.61 9.69 26.20
N LEU A 8 17.61 10.97 25.81
CA LEU A 8 16.65 11.51 24.84
C LEU A 8 16.82 10.93 23.43
N SER A 9 17.95 10.26 23.17
CA SER A 9 18.19 9.48 21.95
C SER A 9 17.47 8.11 21.95
N GLN A 10 17.02 7.62 23.11
CA GLN A 10 16.30 6.35 23.19
C GLN A 10 14.94 6.48 22.49
N ARG A 11 14.70 5.56 21.55
CA ARG A 11 13.41 5.41 20.88
C ARG A 11 12.47 4.55 21.72
N TYR A 12 11.17 4.83 21.68
CA TYR A 12 10.13 4.08 22.37
C TYR A 12 8.95 3.78 21.47
N ARG A 13 8.27 2.66 21.71
CA ARG A 13 6.95 2.37 21.18
C ARG A 13 5.90 2.48 22.27
N VAL A 14 4.71 2.94 21.89
CA VAL A 14 3.57 2.99 22.80
C VAL A 14 2.81 1.66 22.74
N ARG A 15 2.60 1.04 23.91
CA ARG A 15 1.61 -0.02 24.09
C ARG A 15 0.48 0.47 24.98
N ILE A 16 -0.74 0.08 24.64
CA ILE A 16 -1.94 0.43 25.39
C ILE A 16 -2.70 -0.85 25.70
N ARG A 17 -2.94 -1.09 26.99
CA ARG A 17 -3.89 -2.10 27.45
C ARG A 17 -5.23 -1.44 27.69
N TYR A 18 -6.24 -1.82 26.90
CA TYR A 18 -7.56 -1.21 26.90
C TYR A 18 -8.68 -2.24 26.79
N GLY A 19 -9.86 -1.83 27.24
CA GLY A 19 -11.13 -2.50 26.99
C GLY A 19 -12.07 -1.56 26.22
N SER A 20 -12.80 -2.05 25.23
CA SER A 20 -13.76 -1.22 24.48
C SER A 20 -14.98 -2.00 24.03
N THR A 21 -16.15 -1.37 24.12
CA THR A 21 -17.42 -1.90 23.58
C THR A 21 -17.59 -1.66 22.08
N THR A 22 -16.67 -0.93 21.45
CA THR A 22 -16.72 -0.54 20.03
C THR A 22 -15.34 -0.59 19.39
N ASN A 23 -15.30 -0.72 18.07
CA ASN A 23 -14.09 -0.36 17.33
C ASN A 23 -13.85 1.15 17.50
N LEU A 24 -12.58 1.53 17.65
CA LEU A 24 -12.20 2.93 17.84
C LEU A 24 -10.85 3.21 17.21
N GLN A 25 -10.49 4.49 17.19
CA GLN A 25 -9.19 4.95 16.77
C GLN A 25 -8.47 5.61 17.95
N PHE A 26 -7.21 5.23 18.18
CA PHE A 26 -6.35 5.94 19.13
C PHE A 26 -5.38 6.84 18.39
N HIS A 27 -5.28 8.09 18.85
CA HIS A 27 -4.25 9.04 18.46
C HIS A 27 -3.35 9.30 19.66
N THR A 28 -2.05 9.37 19.44
CA THR A 28 -1.10 9.73 20.49
C THR A 28 -0.25 10.89 20.05
N SER A 29 0.06 11.78 20.99
CA SER A 29 0.91 12.95 20.76
C SER A 29 1.84 13.20 21.94
N ILE A 30 2.99 13.82 21.67
CA ILE A 30 3.93 14.29 22.68
C ILE A 30 4.13 15.78 22.52
N ASP A 31 3.92 16.53 23.60
CA ASP A 31 4.04 18.00 23.61
C ASP A 31 3.21 18.65 22.48
N GLY A 32 2.04 18.06 22.20
CA GLY A 32 1.12 18.50 21.13
C GLY A 32 1.47 18.03 19.72
N ARG A 33 2.61 17.36 19.50
CA ARG A 33 2.99 16.80 18.20
C ARG A 33 2.45 15.38 18.03
N PRO A 34 1.64 15.08 17.00
CA PRO A 34 1.19 13.72 16.72
C PRO A 34 2.38 12.77 16.53
N ILE A 35 2.30 11.57 17.10
CA ILE A 35 3.31 10.52 16.93
C ILE A 35 2.76 9.23 16.33
N ASN A 36 1.51 8.86 16.66
CA ASN A 36 0.89 7.65 16.13
C ASN A 36 -0.62 7.77 16.03
N GLN A 37 -1.19 7.07 15.04
CA GLN A 37 -2.61 6.85 14.85
C GLN A 37 -2.85 5.38 14.49
N GLY A 38 -3.92 4.78 15.03
CA GLY A 38 -4.20 3.36 14.82
C GLY A 38 -5.64 3.00 15.09
N ASN A 39 -6.19 2.10 14.26
CA ASN A 39 -7.54 1.56 14.40
C ASN A 39 -7.48 0.26 15.20
N PHE A 40 -8.36 0.14 16.20
CA PHE A 40 -8.38 -1.02 17.10
C PHE A 40 -9.81 -1.52 17.32
N SER A 41 -9.96 -2.84 17.42
CA SER A 41 -11.26 -3.51 17.48
C SER A 41 -11.86 -3.51 18.89
N ALA A 42 -13.18 -3.62 18.98
CA ALA A 42 -13.86 -3.88 20.25
C ALA A 42 -13.27 -5.12 20.96
N THR A 43 -13.23 -5.08 22.28
CA THR A 43 -12.70 -6.18 23.12
C THR A 43 -13.76 -6.77 24.05
N MET A 44 -14.91 -6.11 24.15
CA MET A 44 -16.06 -6.55 24.96
C MET A 44 -17.37 -6.09 24.31
N SER A 45 -18.48 -6.64 24.79
CA SER A 45 -19.83 -6.22 24.37
C SER A 45 -20.39 -5.17 25.34
N SER A 46 -21.24 -4.26 24.84
CA SER A 46 -21.96 -3.30 25.67
C SER A 46 -22.85 -4.01 26.71
N GLY A 47 -22.88 -3.48 27.94
CA GLY A 47 -23.65 -4.05 29.06
C GLY A 47 -22.99 -5.25 29.75
N SER A 48 -21.84 -5.73 29.26
CA SER A 48 -21.07 -6.79 29.92
C SER A 48 -20.31 -6.27 31.12
N ASN A 49 -20.15 -7.11 32.15
CA ASN A 49 -19.29 -6.80 33.29
C ASN A 49 -17.82 -6.68 32.86
N LEU A 50 -17.13 -5.67 33.38
CA LEU A 50 -15.70 -5.47 33.16
C LEU A 50 -14.88 -6.59 33.84
N GLN A 51 -14.18 -7.41 33.06
CA GLN A 51 -13.35 -8.51 33.54
C GLN A 51 -11.92 -8.38 33.04
N SER A 52 -10.99 -9.11 33.67
CA SER A 52 -9.59 -9.15 33.23
C SER A 52 -9.46 -9.56 31.75
N GLY A 53 -10.28 -10.52 31.29
CA GLY A 53 -10.34 -10.96 29.90
C GLY A 53 -10.93 -9.95 28.92
N SER A 54 -11.55 -8.88 29.41
CA SER A 54 -12.09 -7.81 28.56
C SER A 54 -11.02 -6.83 28.07
N PHE A 55 -9.80 -6.89 28.64
CA PHE A 55 -8.68 -6.04 28.24
C PHE A 55 -7.76 -6.74 27.23
N ARG A 56 -7.33 -6.00 26.21
CA ARG A 56 -6.28 -6.43 25.27
C ARG A 56 -5.16 -5.40 25.25
N THR A 57 -3.93 -5.88 25.05
CA THR A 57 -2.78 -5.00 24.84
C THR A 57 -2.51 -4.88 23.35
N VAL A 58 -2.51 -3.65 22.86
CA VAL A 58 -2.14 -3.29 21.48
C VAL A 58 -0.93 -2.38 21.51
N GLY A 59 -0.20 -2.30 20.42
CA GLY A 59 0.96 -1.43 20.28
C GLY A 59 0.93 -0.68 18.96
N PHE A 60 1.50 0.51 18.97
CA PHE A 60 1.83 1.21 17.73
C PHE A 60 3.20 0.76 17.24
N THR A 61 3.36 0.69 15.92
CA THR A 61 4.60 0.25 15.28
C THR A 61 5.61 1.38 15.16
N THR A 62 5.16 2.63 14.97
CA THR A 62 6.06 3.76 14.76
C THR A 62 6.66 4.21 16.10
N PRO A 63 7.99 4.13 16.26
CA PRO A 63 8.65 4.62 17.45
C PRO A 63 8.69 6.14 17.49
N PHE A 64 8.90 6.67 18.69
CA PHE A 64 9.11 8.09 18.92
C PHE A 64 10.26 8.31 19.90
N ASN A 65 10.80 9.53 19.93
CA ASN A 65 11.80 9.94 20.90
C ASN A 65 11.22 11.06 21.76
N PHE A 66 11.63 11.13 23.01
CA PHE A 66 11.34 12.30 23.84
C PHE A 66 12.38 13.39 23.53
N SER A 67 11.92 14.62 23.31
CA SER A 67 12.82 15.76 23.05
C SER A 67 13.24 16.50 24.32
N ASN A 68 12.56 16.25 25.44
CA ASN A 68 12.74 16.97 26.70
C ASN A 68 12.80 15.99 27.87
N GLY A 69 13.45 16.36 28.98
CA GLY A 69 13.44 15.55 30.22
C GLY A 69 12.08 15.47 30.92
N SER A 70 11.10 16.28 30.50
CA SER A 70 9.70 16.21 30.90
C SER A 70 8.83 16.56 29.70
N SER A 71 7.86 15.70 29.39
CA SER A 71 6.94 15.89 28.27
C SER A 71 5.50 15.55 28.67
N VAL A 72 4.54 16.04 27.90
CA VAL A 72 3.12 15.70 28.01
C VAL A 72 2.78 14.69 26.92
N PHE A 73 2.63 13.43 27.34
CA PHE A 73 2.00 12.41 26.52
C PHE A 73 0.48 12.55 26.59
N THR A 74 -0.16 12.56 25.43
CA THR A 74 -1.62 12.59 25.28
C THR A 74 -2.07 11.37 24.51
N LEU A 75 -3.08 10.68 25.03
CA LEU A 75 -3.85 9.65 24.33
C LEU A 75 -5.25 10.21 24.08
N SER A 76 -5.65 10.23 22.82
CA SER A 76 -7.01 10.57 22.41
C SER A 76 -7.66 9.35 21.80
N ALA A 77 -8.90 9.08 22.21
CA ALA A 77 -9.74 8.07 21.57
C ALA A 77 -10.77 8.78 20.69
N HIS A 78 -10.95 8.30 19.47
CA HIS A 78 -11.85 8.84 18.47
C HIS A 78 -12.77 7.74 17.92
N VAL A 79 -13.77 8.17 17.16
CA VAL A 79 -14.66 7.28 16.40
C VAL A 79 -15.49 6.36 17.32
N PHE A 80 -16.12 6.94 18.34
CA PHE A 80 -17.14 6.25 19.14
C PHE A 80 -18.27 7.22 19.54
N ASN A 81 -19.46 6.68 19.78
CA ASN A 81 -20.68 7.44 20.05
C ASN A 81 -21.01 7.49 21.54
N SER A 82 -21.94 8.36 21.92
CA SER A 82 -22.51 8.37 23.28
C SER A 82 -23.08 6.99 23.63
N GLY A 83 -22.74 6.48 24.82
CA GLY A 83 -23.11 5.13 25.27
C GLY A 83 -22.06 4.04 24.97
N ASN A 84 -21.03 4.33 24.18
CA ASN A 84 -19.87 3.45 24.07
C ASN A 84 -18.89 3.69 25.23
N GLU A 85 -18.27 2.60 25.70
CA GLU A 85 -17.35 2.64 26.82
C GLU A 85 -15.95 2.24 26.38
N VAL A 86 -14.96 3.03 26.79
CA VAL A 86 -13.53 2.77 26.56
C VAL A 86 -12.80 2.87 27.90
N TYR A 87 -12.17 1.77 28.30
CA TYR A 87 -11.43 1.62 29.55
C TYR A 87 -9.94 1.55 29.24
N ILE A 88 -9.12 2.38 29.89
CA ILE A 88 -7.66 2.33 29.78
C ILE A 88 -7.10 1.75 31.08
N ASP A 89 -6.45 0.60 31.00
CA ASP A 89 -5.78 -0.04 32.14
C ASP A 89 -4.34 0.48 32.27
N ARG A 90 -3.58 0.44 31.16
CA ARG A 90 -2.16 0.78 31.17
C ARG A 90 -1.69 1.36 29.86
N ILE A 91 -0.81 2.35 29.93
CA ILE A 91 -0.04 2.88 28.81
C ILE A 91 1.43 2.64 29.11
N GLU A 92 2.17 2.05 28.19
CA GLU A 92 3.58 1.71 28.34
C GLU A 92 4.39 2.35 27.22
N SER A 93 5.51 2.98 27.57
CA SER A 93 6.57 3.34 26.63
C SER A 93 7.65 2.25 26.72
N VAL A 94 7.69 1.37 25.75
CA VAL A 94 8.65 0.26 25.70
C VAL A 94 9.84 0.70 24.86
N PRO A 95 11.09 0.55 25.34
CA PRO A 95 12.27 0.82 24.53
C PRO A 95 12.18 0.08 23.20
N ALA A 96 12.32 0.83 22.11
CA ALA A 96 12.48 0.24 20.80
C ALA A 96 13.98 0.02 20.59
N GLU A 97 14.41 -1.23 20.72
CA GLU A 97 15.74 -1.63 20.25
C GLU A 97 15.72 -1.59 18.73
N VAL A 98 16.70 -0.90 18.14
CA VAL A 98 16.76 -0.67 16.69
C VAL A 98 16.78 -2.00 15.92
N THR A 99 17.38 -3.03 16.51
CA THR A 99 17.38 -4.42 16.02
C THR A 99 15.97 -5.01 15.96
N PHE A 100 15.18 -4.88 17.02
CA PHE A 100 13.80 -5.39 17.05
C PHE A 100 12.89 -4.66 16.05
N GLU A 101 13.15 -3.39 15.73
CA GLU A 101 12.41 -2.68 14.68
C GLU A 101 12.75 -3.23 13.30
N ALA A 102 14.03 -3.38 13.03
CA ALA A 102 14.52 -3.91 11.76
C ALA A 102 14.03 -5.36 11.55
N GLU A 103 14.03 -6.19 12.59
CA GLU A 103 13.49 -7.55 12.57
C GLU A 103 11.98 -7.57 12.27
N TYR A 104 11.20 -6.68 12.89
CA TYR A 104 9.76 -6.61 12.65
C TYR A 104 9.43 -6.16 11.22
N ASP A 105 10.11 -5.12 10.73
CA ASP A 105 9.91 -4.63 9.36
C ASP A 105 10.36 -5.68 8.34
N LEU A 106 11.44 -6.40 8.64
CA LEU A 106 11.91 -7.54 7.85
C LEU A 106 10.88 -8.67 7.80
N GLU A 107 10.31 -9.09 8.94
CA GLU A 107 9.26 -10.13 8.98
C GLU A 107 8.05 -9.72 8.13
N ARG A 108 7.62 -8.45 8.25
CA ARG A 108 6.51 -7.90 7.45
C ARG A 108 6.82 -7.92 5.95
N ALA A 109 8.01 -7.48 5.55
CA ALA A 109 8.44 -7.48 4.16
C ALA A 109 8.56 -8.90 3.61
N GLN A 110 9.15 -9.83 4.38
CA GLN A 110 9.29 -11.23 3.99
C GLN A 110 7.92 -11.89 3.79
N LYS A 111 6.96 -11.62 4.67
CA LYS A 111 5.58 -12.10 4.53
C LYS A 111 4.94 -11.56 3.25
N ALA A 112 5.02 -10.24 3.01
CA ALA A 112 4.44 -9.61 1.83
C ALA A 112 5.04 -10.17 0.52
N VAL A 113 6.36 -10.35 0.46
CA VAL A 113 7.05 -10.95 -0.70
C VAL A 113 6.60 -12.40 -0.91
N ASN A 114 6.54 -13.21 0.14
CA ASN A 114 6.11 -14.61 0.02
C ASN A 114 4.65 -14.73 -0.43
N GLU A 115 3.80 -13.78 -0.04
CA GLU A 115 2.39 -13.74 -0.43
C GLU A 115 2.15 -13.44 -1.92
N LEU A 116 3.16 -12.95 -2.66
CA LEU A 116 3.08 -12.75 -4.11
C LEU A 116 2.97 -14.07 -4.88
N PHE A 117 3.54 -15.15 -4.34
CA PHE A 117 3.75 -16.41 -5.05
C PHE A 117 2.70 -17.46 -4.71
N THR A 118 2.47 -18.39 -5.64
CA THR A 118 1.55 -19.53 -5.42
C THR A 118 2.08 -20.56 -4.42
N SER A 119 3.40 -20.63 -4.27
CA SER A 119 4.09 -21.67 -3.49
C SER A 119 5.50 -21.21 -3.10
N SER A 120 6.10 -21.94 -2.15
CA SER A 120 7.42 -21.63 -1.59
C SER A 120 8.59 -21.74 -2.58
N ASN A 121 8.41 -22.44 -3.71
CA ASN A 121 9.41 -22.50 -4.78
C ASN A 121 9.41 -21.25 -5.69
N GLN A 122 8.46 -20.31 -5.51
CA GLN A 122 8.44 -18.99 -6.14
C GLN A 122 8.49 -19.02 -7.69
N ILE A 123 7.96 -20.09 -8.29
CA ILE A 123 7.94 -20.26 -9.76
C ILE A 123 6.78 -19.49 -10.42
N GLY A 124 5.66 -19.33 -9.70
CA GLY A 124 4.45 -18.69 -10.22
C GLY A 124 3.90 -17.62 -9.30
N LEU A 125 3.31 -16.58 -9.88
CA LEU A 125 2.54 -15.57 -9.17
C LEU A 125 1.10 -16.03 -8.94
N LYS A 126 0.52 -15.63 -7.81
CA LYS A 126 -0.93 -15.73 -7.65
C LYS A 126 -1.63 -14.88 -8.73
N THR A 127 -2.79 -15.33 -9.16
CA THR A 127 -3.52 -14.72 -10.29
C THR A 127 -4.08 -13.34 -9.96
N ASP A 128 -4.49 -13.12 -8.71
CA ASP A 128 -5.06 -11.89 -8.18
C ASP A 128 -4.01 -10.82 -7.85
N VAL A 129 -2.76 -11.20 -7.57
CA VAL A 129 -1.64 -10.27 -7.43
C VAL A 129 -1.51 -9.44 -8.72
N THR A 130 -1.63 -8.13 -8.61
CA THR A 130 -1.50 -7.18 -9.72
C THR A 130 -0.06 -6.71 -9.86
N ASP A 131 0.25 -6.08 -11.00
CA ASP A 131 1.57 -5.50 -11.23
C ASP A 131 1.88 -4.36 -10.23
N TYR A 132 0.92 -3.45 -10.05
CA TYR A 132 0.96 -2.41 -9.03
C TYR A 132 1.18 -2.95 -7.60
N HIS A 133 0.56 -4.07 -7.24
CA HIS A 133 0.78 -4.68 -5.92
C HIS A 133 2.23 -5.12 -5.71
N ILE A 134 2.90 -5.62 -6.76
CA ILE A 134 4.32 -5.98 -6.71
C ILE A 134 5.18 -4.73 -6.48
N ASP A 135 4.84 -3.61 -7.12
CA ASP A 135 5.54 -2.34 -6.92
C ASP A 135 5.38 -1.83 -5.47
N GLN A 136 4.19 -1.97 -4.88
CA GLN A 136 3.95 -1.62 -3.47
C GLN A 136 4.77 -2.51 -2.51
N VAL A 137 4.89 -3.81 -2.81
CA VAL A 137 5.75 -4.71 -2.03
C VAL A 137 7.24 -4.37 -2.25
N SER A 138 7.64 -3.92 -3.44
CA SER A 138 8.99 -3.42 -3.69
C SER A 138 9.33 -2.21 -2.82
N ASN A 139 8.41 -1.25 -2.72
CA ASN A 139 8.58 -0.08 -1.87
C ASN A 139 8.76 -0.49 -0.39
N LEU A 140 7.98 -1.46 0.08
CA LEU A 140 8.12 -2.01 1.44
C LEU A 140 9.53 -2.61 1.70
N VAL A 141 10.10 -3.32 0.73
CA VAL A 141 11.46 -3.89 0.82
C VAL A 141 12.53 -2.79 0.76
N GLU A 142 12.33 -1.75 -0.05
CA GLU A 142 13.27 -0.63 -0.14
C GLU A 142 13.39 0.16 1.17
N CYS A 143 12.30 0.22 1.94
CA CYS A 143 12.29 0.84 3.27
C CYS A 143 13.03 0.05 4.36
N LEU A 144 13.48 -1.18 4.11
CA LEU A 144 14.26 -1.95 5.09
C LEU A 144 15.62 -1.31 5.38
N SER A 145 16.10 -1.47 6.61
CA SER A 145 17.39 -0.93 7.04
C SER A 145 18.58 -1.57 6.32
N ASP A 146 19.45 -0.72 5.76
CA ASP A 146 20.73 -1.14 5.18
C ASP A 146 21.79 -1.46 6.26
N GLU A 147 21.58 -1.04 7.50
CA GLU A 147 22.51 -1.30 8.61
C GLU A 147 22.23 -2.65 9.27
N PHE A 148 20.94 -3.01 9.43
CA PHE A 148 20.53 -4.17 10.23
C PHE A 148 20.02 -5.35 9.40
N CYS A 149 19.59 -5.14 8.16
CA CYS A 149 18.97 -6.18 7.33
C CYS A 149 19.53 -6.20 5.90
N LEU A 150 20.79 -5.82 5.70
CA LEU A 150 21.34 -5.62 4.36
C LEU A 150 21.26 -6.87 3.49
N ASP A 151 21.58 -8.03 4.06
CA ASP A 151 21.64 -9.29 3.32
C ASP A 151 20.23 -9.79 2.99
N GLU A 152 19.31 -9.72 3.97
CA GLU A 152 17.92 -10.11 3.77
C GLU A 152 17.18 -9.14 2.84
N LYS A 153 17.47 -7.84 2.91
CA LYS A 153 16.94 -6.83 1.99
C LYS A 153 17.36 -7.12 0.56
N LYS A 154 18.64 -7.48 0.33
CA LYS A 154 19.11 -7.89 -1.00
C LYS A 154 18.39 -9.15 -1.48
N GLU A 155 18.24 -10.16 -0.62
CA GLU A 155 17.52 -11.38 -0.96
C GLU A 155 16.06 -11.11 -1.34
N LEU A 156 15.35 -10.31 -0.52
CA LEU A 156 13.97 -9.93 -0.79
C LEU A 156 13.84 -9.09 -2.05
N SER A 157 14.78 -8.17 -2.31
CA SER A 157 14.80 -7.37 -3.53
C SER A 157 14.92 -8.25 -4.79
N GLU A 158 15.78 -9.27 -4.76
CA GLU A 158 15.90 -10.22 -5.88
C GLU A 158 14.63 -11.04 -6.09
N LYS A 159 13.94 -11.43 -5.01
CA LYS A 159 12.62 -12.10 -5.09
C LYS A 159 11.55 -11.20 -5.68
N VAL A 160 11.51 -9.91 -5.31
CA VAL A 160 10.55 -8.95 -5.88
C VAL A 160 10.84 -8.69 -7.36
N LYS A 161 12.12 -8.53 -7.75
CA LYS A 161 12.50 -8.43 -9.17
C LYS A 161 12.09 -9.68 -9.95
N HIS A 162 12.22 -10.86 -9.34
CA HIS A 162 11.74 -12.10 -9.93
C HIS A 162 10.21 -12.11 -10.11
N ALA A 163 9.46 -11.68 -9.09
CA ALA A 163 8.02 -11.48 -9.20
C ALA A 163 7.65 -10.52 -10.34
N LYS A 164 8.35 -9.40 -10.48
CA LYS A 164 8.11 -8.44 -11.57
C LYS A 164 8.34 -9.06 -12.95
N ARG A 165 9.43 -9.84 -13.14
CA ARG A 165 9.66 -10.60 -14.38
C ARG A 165 8.52 -11.57 -14.70
N LEU A 166 8.01 -12.29 -13.70
CA LEU A 166 6.85 -13.17 -13.88
C LEU A 166 5.57 -12.40 -14.23
N SER A 167 5.42 -11.17 -13.72
CA SER A 167 4.32 -10.27 -14.07
C SER A 167 4.40 -9.86 -15.54
N ASP A 168 5.59 -9.49 -16.01
CA ASP A 168 5.86 -9.15 -17.41
C ASP A 168 5.63 -10.34 -18.34
N GLU A 169 6.07 -11.55 -17.95
CA GLU A 169 5.90 -12.77 -18.76
C GLU A 169 4.43 -13.13 -19.00
N ARG A 170 3.55 -12.90 -18.01
CA ARG A 170 2.11 -13.13 -18.16
C ARG A 170 1.37 -11.93 -18.79
N ASN A 171 2.03 -10.79 -18.96
CA ASN A 171 1.45 -9.62 -19.60
C ASN A 171 1.48 -9.79 -21.12
N LEU A 172 0.30 -9.76 -21.74
CA LEU A 172 0.19 -9.93 -23.20
C LEU A 172 0.41 -8.64 -23.98
N LEU A 173 0.35 -7.48 -23.30
CA LEU A 173 0.61 -6.18 -23.88
C LEU A 173 2.10 -6.04 -24.22
N GLN A 174 2.37 -5.44 -25.36
CA GLN A 174 3.71 -5.03 -25.77
C GLN A 174 4.01 -3.64 -25.21
N ASP A 175 5.29 -3.39 -24.93
CA ASP A 175 5.76 -2.12 -24.39
C ASP A 175 4.98 -1.68 -23.13
N PRO A 176 5.00 -2.49 -22.05
CA PRO A 176 4.23 -2.21 -20.83
C PRO A 176 4.66 -0.91 -20.13
N ASN A 177 5.87 -0.43 -20.43
CA ASN A 177 6.48 0.78 -19.88
C ASN A 177 6.42 2.00 -20.83
N PHE A 178 5.57 1.92 -21.87
CA PHE A 178 5.26 3.03 -22.78
C PHE A 178 6.48 3.71 -23.43
N ARG A 179 7.58 2.98 -23.65
CA ARG A 179 8.83 3.55 -24.16
C ARG A 179 8.78 3.90 -25.64
N GLY A 180 7.78 3.40 -26.36
CA GLY A 180 7.70 3.44 -27.81
C GLY A 180 6.30 3.67 -28.37
N ILE A 181 5.44 4.42 -27.68
CA ILE A 181 4.16 4.86 -28.26
C ILE A 181 4.40 5.48 -29.65
N ASN A 182 3.59 5.06 -30.63
CA ASN A 182 3.65 5.51 -32.03
C ASN A 182 4.94 5.17 -32.81
N ARG A 183 5.90 4.41 -32.25
CA ARG A 183 7.16 4.10 -32.95
C ARG A 183 7.03 3.06 -34.07
N GLN A 184 6.08 2.13 -33.98
CA GLN A 184 5.98 1.00 -34.91
C GLN A 184 4.58 0.84 -35.50
N LEU A 185 4.38 1.21 -36.77
CA LEU A 185 3.28 0.85 -37.72
C LEU A 185 2.18 -0.12 -37.26
N ASP A 186 2.57 -1.33 -36.88
CA ASP A 186 1.64 -2.45 -36.66
C ASP A 186 1.83 -3.14 -35.29
N ARG A 187 2.66 -2.56 -34.40
CA ARG A 187 3.07 -3.18 -33.12
C ARG A 187 3.14 -2.15 -31.99
N GLY A 188 2.86 -2.59 -30.77
CA GLY A 188 2.84 -1.74 -29.58
C GLY A 188 1.70 -0.73 -29.53
N TRP A 189 1.90 0.32 -28.74
CA TRP A 189 0.89 1.35 -28.48
C TRP A 189 0.72 2.35 -29.61
N ARG A 190 -0.54 2.69 -29.88
CA ARG A 190 -0.95 3.85 -30.66
C ARG A 190 -1.59 4.86 -29.74
N GLY A 191 -1.24 6.12 -29.94
CA GLY A 191 -1.70 7.21 -29.12
C GLY A 191 -2.02 8.44 -29.95
N SER A 192 -3.00 9.23 -29.52
CA SER A 192 -3.17 10.62 -29.97
C SER A 192 -1.97 11.50 -29.54
N THR A 193 -1.96 12.75 -29.99
CA THR A 193 -0.89 13.72 -29.70
C THR A 193 -0.79 14.13 -28.24
N ASP A 194 -1.92 14.14 -27.52
CA ASP A 194 -2.04 14.71 -26.17
C ASP A 194 -1.80 13.69 -25.04
N ILE A 195 -1.03 12.64 -25.35
CA ILE A 195 -0.59 11.64 -24.36
C ILE A 195 0.80 12.03 -23.87
N THR A 196 0.93 12.18 -22.56
CA THR A 196 2.23 12.37 -21.90
C THR A 196 2.66 11.09 -21.20
N ILE A 197 3.97 10.83 -21.22
CA ILE A 197 4.57 9.73 -20.47
C ILE A 197 5.50 10.37 -19.44
N GLN A 198 5.33 9.99 -18.18
CA GLN A 198 6.18 10.43 -17.09
C GLN A 198 6.82 9.22 -16.43
N GLY A 199 8.03 9.40 -15.89
CA GLY A 199 8.76 8.32 -15.23
C GLY A 199 8.58 8.40 -13.72
N GLY A 200 7.72 7.54 -13.17
CA GLY A 200 7.45 7.40 -11.74
C GLY A 200 6.91 8.65 -11.03
N ASP A 201 6.13 8.44 -9.97
CA ASP A 201 5.70 9.44 -9.01
C ASP A 201 5.40 8.79 -7.64
N ASP A 202 4.65 9.48 -6.78
CA ASP A 202 4.29 8.98 -5.45
C ASP A 202 3.36 7.76 -5.50
N VAL A 203 2.64 7.56 -6.60
CA VAL A 203 1.69 6.46 -6.80
C VAL A 203 2.32 5.35 -7.66
N PHE A 204 2.91 5.71 -8.79
CA PHE A 204 3.47 4.80 -9.78
C PHE A 204 4.99 4.71 -9.62
N LYS A 205 5.52 3.49 -9.49
CA LYS A 205 6.98 3.28 -9.44
C LYS A 205 7.65 3.36 -10.81
N GLU A 206 6.88 3.09 -11.87
CA GLU A 206 7.37 2.95 -13.24
C GLU A 206 6.81 4.04 -14.16
N ASN A 207 7.10 3.94 -15.46
CA ASN A 207 6.52 4.87 -16.43
C ASN A 207 5.00 4.73 -16.46
N TYR A 208 4.30 5.84 -16.42
CA TYR A 208 2.85 5.89 -16.56
C TYR A 208 2.43 6.90 -17.63
N VAL A 209 1.14 6.84 -17.99
CA VAL A 209 0.56 7.69 -19.03
C VAL A 209 -0.45 8.64 -18.43
N THR A 210 -0.45 9.87 -18.95
CA THR A 210 -1.47 10.87 -18.67
C THR A 210 -2.24 11.12 -19.97
N LEU A 211 -3.57 11.04 -19.90
CA LEU A 211 -4.47 11.29 -21.02
C LEU A 211 -5.23 12.59 -20.71
N LEU A 212 -4.98 13.64 -21.48
CA LEU A 212 -5.68 14.92 -21.32
C LEU A 212 -7.01 14.90 -22.06
N GLY A 213 -8.01 15.60 -21.53
CA GLY A 213 -9.28 15.81 -22.20
C GLY A 213 -9.12 16.55 -23.54
N THR A 214 -10.08 16.38 -24.43
CA THR A 214 -10.16 17.11 -25.71
C THR A 214 -11.28 18.14 -25.66
N PHE A 215 -11.14 19.21 -26.45
CA PHE A 215 -12.20 20.21 -26.64
C PHE A 215 -13.16 19.85 -27.80
N ASP A 216 -12.81 18.84 -28.60
CA ASP A 216 -13.59 18.39 -29.76
C ASP A 216 -13.87 16.89 -29.66
N GLU A 217 -15.15 16.53 -29.49
CA GLU A 217 -15.60 15.14 -29.40
C GLU A 217 -15.23 14.30 -30.64
N CYS A 218 -15.01 14.93 -31.80
CA CYS A 218 -14.57 14.23 -33.01
C CYS A 218 -13.09 13.80 -32.95
N TYR A 219 -12.30 14.36 -32.02
CA TYR A 219 -10.88 14.10 -31.85
C TYR A 219 -10.55 13.71 -30.40
N PRO A 220 -10.97 12.51 -29.96
CA PRO A 220 -10.72 12.04 -28.61
C PRO A 220 -9.24 11.74 -28.37
N THR A 221 -8.78 12.04 -27.16
CA THR A 221 -7.49 11.54 -26.67
C THR A 221 -7.62 10.04 -26.43
N SER A 222 -6.84 9.24 -27.16
CA SER A 222 -7.00 7.79 -27.13
C SER A 222 -5.65 7.09 -27.19
N SER A 223 -5.50 6.06 -26.36
CA SER A 223 -4.40 5.11 -26.41
C SER A 223 -4.96 3.71 -26.63
N TYR A 224 -4.45 3.00 -27.63
CA TYR A 224 -4.92 1.66 -27.92
C TYR A 224 -3.79 0.75 -28.38
N GLN A 225 -4.01 -0.55 -28.21
CA GLN A 225 -3.11 -1.59 -28.69
C GLN A 225 -3.91 -2.80 -29.14
N LYS A 226 -3.56 -3.34 -30.31
CA LYS A 226 -4.07 -4.63 -30.76
C LYS A 226 -3.18 -5.75 -30.22
N ILE A 227 -3.78 -6.70 -29.52
CA ILE A 227 -3.09 -7.94 -29.11
C ILE A 227 -3.24 -8.97 -30.24
N ASP A 228 -2.13 -9.59 -30.63
CA ASP A 228 -2.12 -10.62 -31.68
C ASP A 228 -2.94 -11.86 -31.27
N GLU A 229 -3.78 -12.36 -32.17
CA GLU A 229 -4.67 -13.49 -31.92
C GLU A 229 -3.89 -14.76 -31.51
N SER A 230 -2.67 -14.94 -32.01
CA SER A 230 -1.79 -16.07 -31.69
C SER A 230 -1.34 -16.11 -30.22
N LYS A 231 -1.43 -14.99 -29.50
CA LYS A 231 -1.14 -14.94 -28.06
C LYS A 231 -2.28 -15.48 -27.20
N PHE A 232 -3.49 -15.59 -27.75
CA PHE A 232 -4.64 -16.09 -27.03
C PHE A 232 -4.79 -17.60 -27.14
N LYS A 233 -5.22 -18.21 -26.04
CA LYS A 233 -5.62 -19.61 -25.97
C LYS A 233 -7.13 -19.71 -26.21
N ALA A 234 -7.53 -20.72 -26.98
CA ALA A 234 -8.95 -21.00 -27.23
C ALA A 234 -9.71 -21.26 -25.91
N TYR A 235 -10.98 -20.85 -25.86
CA TYR A 235 -11.89 -21.05 -24.72
C TYR A 235 -11.35 -20.53 -23.37
N THR A 236 -10.45 -19.55 -23.39
CA THR A 236 -9.84 -18.99 -22.19
C THR A 236 -10.34 -17.57 -21.94
N ARG A 237 -10.67 -17.26 -20.68
CA ARG A 237 -10.99 -15.90 -20.25
C ARG A 237 -9.71 -15.13 -19.97
N TYR A 238 -9.64 -13.92 -20.49
CA TYR A 238 -8.55 -12.97 -20.24
C TYR A 238 -9.07 -11.76 -19.46
N GLN A 239 -8.17 -11.06 -18.79
CA GLN A 239 -8.47 -9.90 -17.96
C GLN A 239 -7.57 -8.73 -18.38
N LEU A 240 -8.20 -7.58 -18.67
CA LEU A 240 -7.50 -6.30 -18.69
C LEU A 240 -7.61 -5.69 -17.29
N ARG A 241 -6.48 -5.23 -16.75
CA ARG A 241 -6.41 -4.53 -15.46
C ARG A 241 -5.24 -3.57 -15.47
N GLY A 242 -5.36 -2.51 -14.69
CA GLY A 242 -4.34 -1.49 -14.47
C GLY A 242 -4.63 -0.76 -13.16
N TYR A 243 -3.81 0.22 -12.84
CA TYR A 243 -4.06 1.14 -11.73
C TYR A 243 -4.29 2.54 -12.29
N ILE A 244 -5.27 3.24 -11.73
CA ILE A 244 -5.65 4.60 -12.11
C ILE A 244 -5.52 5.42 -10.83
N GLU A 245 -4.64 6.43 -10.85
CA GLU A 245 -4.49 7.37 -9.74
C GLU A 245 -5.74 8.23 -9.60
N ASP A 246 -6.13 8.88 -10.68
CA ASP A 246 -7.40 9.57 -10.84
C ASP A 246 -7.89 9.50 -12.30
N SER A 247 -9.19 9.73 -12.49
CA SER A 247 -9.78 9.85 -13.82
C SER A 247 -11.11 10.58 -13.78
N GLN A 248 -11.39 11.27 -14.88
CA GLN A 248 -12.70 11.79 -15.22
C GLN A 248 -13.01 11.41 -16.67
N ASP A 249 -14.18 10.83 -16.89
CA ASP A 249 -14.71 10.42 -18.20
C ASP A 249 -13.76 9.49 -19.00
N LEU A 250 -12.98 8.66 -18.31
CA LEU A 250 -12.07 7.70 -18.93
C LEU A 250 -12.86 6.53 -19.52
N GLU A 251 -12.85 6.37 -20.84
CA GLU A 251 -13.48 5.24 -21.50
C GLU A 251 -12.48 4.11 -21.79
N ILE A 252 -12.80 2.90 -21.32
CA ILE A 252 -11.98 1.71 -21.51
C ILE A 252 -12.73 0.72 -22.40
N TYR A 253 -12.13 0.37 -23.54
CA TYR A 253 -12.72 -0.54 -24.52
C TYR A 253 -12.00 -1.89 -24.57
N LEU A 254 -12.77 -2.98 -24.61
CA LEU A 254 -12.30 -4.31 -25.02
C LEU A 254 -13.10 -4.79 -26.22
N ILE A 255 -12.41 -5.02 -27.33
CA ILE A 255 -13.02 -5.38 -28.61
C ILE A 255 -12.41 -6.67 -29.13
N ARG A 256 -13.24 -7.70 -29.32
CA ARG A 256 -12.89 -8.93 -30.05
C ARG A 256 -14.04 -9.33 -30.98
N TYR A 257 -14.98 -10.15 -30.50
CA TYR A 257 -16.19 -10.50 -31.25
C TYR A 257 -17.25 -9.38 -31.20
N ASN A 258 -17.38 -8.76 -30.02
CA ASN A 258 -18.20 -7.58 -29.77
C ASN A 258 -17.35 -6.56 -29.00
N ALA A 259 -17.77 -5.29 -29.02
CA ALA A 259 -17.20 -4.25 -28.16
C ALA A 259 -17.87 -4.27 -26.79
N LYS A 260 -17.07 -4.21 -25.74
CA LYS A 260 -17.48 -3.86 -24.39
C LYS A 260 -16.74 -2.60 -23.99
N HIS A 261 -17.41 -1.70 -23.27
CA HIS A 261 -16.76 -0.51 -22.73
C HIS A 261 -17.29 -0.18 -21.35
N GLU A 262 -16.46 0.51 -20.57
CA GLU A 262 -16.82 1.12 -19.30
C GLU A 262 -16.30 2.55 -19.26
N THR A 263 -17.07 3.45 -18.65
CA THR A 263 -16.64 4.80 -18.32
C THR A 263 -16.25 4.81 -16.84
N VAL A 264 -15.01 5.17 -16.56
CA VAL A 264 -14.39 5.08 -15.24
C VAL A 264 -14.08 6.47 -14.73
N ASN A 265 -14.60 6.76 -13.54
CA ASN A 265 -14.35 8.00 -12.80
C ASN A 265 -13.75 7.62 -11.45
N VAL A 266 -12.52 8.06 -11.19
CA VAL A 266 -11.78 7.76 -9.96
C VAL A 266 -11.35 9.09 -9.35
N PRO A 267 -11.84 9.45 -8.15
CA PRO A 267 -11.35 10.64 -7.47
C PRO A 267 -9.93 10.39 -6.96
N GLY A 268 -9.04 11.35 -7.18
CA GLY A 268 -7.70 11.31 -6.61
C GLY A 268 -7.76 11.26 -5.08
N THR A 269 -7.04 10.32 -4.49
CA THR A 269 -6.82 10.29 -3.04
C THR A 269 -5.56 11.08 -2.76
N GLY A 270 -5.69 12.35 -2.36
CA GLY A 270 -4.51 13.13 -1.96
C GLY A 270 -3.67 12.33 -0.97
N SER A 271 -2.38 12.17 -1.27
CA SER A 271 -1.42 11.55 -0.35
C SER A 271 -1.46 12.29 0.99
N LEU A 272 -1.74 11.56 2.06
CA LEU A 272 -1.71 12.03 3.46
C LEU A 272 -0.27 12.24 3.95
#